data_AF-A0A2A5SZR0-F1
#
_entry.id   AF-A0A2A5SZR0-F1
#
_cell.length_a   1.000
_cell.length_b   1.000
_cell.length_c   1.000
_cell.angle_alpha   90.00
_cell.angle_beta   90.00
_cell.angle_gamma   90.00
#
_symmetry.space_group_name_H-M   'P 1'
#
loop_
_entity.id
_entity.type
_entity.pdbx_description
1 polymer ?
#
loop_
_entity_poly.entity_id
_entity_poly.type
_entity_poly.pdbx_seq_one_letter_code
_entity_poly.pdbx_strand_id
1 'polypeptide(L)'
;MTTTNVADRKSMSEIDDELWGCLYGDKGYISSPLERELADKGVTLITGVKKNMKPKVRKLWDYLILRKRFIIEIIFDQLKNIS
;
A
#
# COMPACT_ATOMS: atom_id res chain seq x y z
N MET A 1 -19.48 1.41 0.79
CA MET A 1 -18.08 1.46 0.30
C MET A 1 -17.73 2.92 0.17
N THR A 2 -16.78 3.42 0.97
CA THR A 2 -16.55 4.86 1.13
C THR A 2 -15.81 5.43 -0.09
N THR A 3 -16.27 6.59 -0.56
CA THR A 3 -15.78 7.37 -1.71
C THR A 3 -14.28 7.64 -1.69
N THR A 4 -13.65 7.62 -0.52
CA THR A 4 -12.19 7.78 -0.31
C THR A 4 -11.36 6.76 -1.10
N ASN A 5 -11.82 5.52 -1.27
CA ASN A 5 -11.03 4.47 -1.93
C ASN A 5 -10.95 4.63 -3.46
N VAL A 6 -11.84 5.42 -4.08
CA VAL A 6 -11.82 5.68 -5.53
C VAL A 6 -10.86 6.83 -5.85
N ALA A 7 -10.89 7.89 -5.04
CA ALA A 7 -9.98 9.02 -5.18
C ALA A 7 -8.52 8.58 -4.97
N ASP A 8 -8.28 7.76 -3.95
CA ASP A 8 -6.92 7.33 -3.61
C ASP A 8 -6.29 6.43 -4.68
N ARG A 9 -7.07 5.52 -5.29
CA ARG A 9 -6.61 4.71 -6.42
C ARG A 9 -6.21 5.55 -7.63
N LYS A 10 -6.91 6.66 -7.88
CA LYS A 10 -6.59 7.57 -8.98
C LYS A 10 -5.24 8.25 -8.73
N SER A 11 -5.00 8.73 -7.51
CA SER A 11 -3.70 9.28 -7.11
C SER A 11 -2.59 8.22 -7.10
N MET A 12 -2.86 6.97 -6.71
CA MET A 12 -1.87 5.89 -6.81
C MET A 12 -1.44 5.65 -8.26
N SER A 13 -2.37 5.65 -9.21
CA SER A 13 -2.06 5.48 -10.63
C SER A 13 -1.17 6.60 -11.19
N GLU A 14 -1.30 7.81 -10.66
CA GLU A 14 -0.53 9.01 -11.05
C GLU A 14 0.88 9.06 -10.43
N ILE A 15 1.07 8.49 -9.24
CA ILE A 15 2.39 8.37 -8.57
C ILE A 15 3.22 7.22 -9.17
N ASP A 16 2.58 6.27 -9.85
CA ASP A 16 3.19 5.00 -10.25
C ASP A 16 4.11 5.11 -11.49
N ASP A 17 4.02 6.19 -12.27
CA ASP A 17 4.85 6.35 -13.47
C ASP A 17 6.35 6.58 -13.18
N GLU A 18 6.71 6.96 -11.94
CA GLU A 18 8.12 7.16 -11.51
C GLU A 18 8.54 6.21 -10.36
N LEU A 19 7.63 5.35 -9.89
CA LEU A 19 7.85 4.48 -8.75
C LEU A 19 8.28 3.08 -9.20
N TRP A 20 9.35 2.55 -8.61
CA TRP A 20 9.79 1.18 -8.82
C TRP A 20 10.03 0.48 -7.47
N GLY A 21 9.81 -0.83 -7.40
CA GLY A 21 10.09 -1.62 -6.20
C GLY A 21 8.84 -2.07 -5.43
N CYS A 22 8.73 -1.73 -4.14
CA CYS A 22 7.67 -2.22 -3.25
C CYS A 22 6.83 -1.09 -2.66
N LEU A 23 5.51 -1.18 -2.80
CA LEU A 23 4.55 -0.22 -2.24
C LEU A 23 3.82 -0.80 -1.03
N TYR A 24 3.96 -0.20 0.15
CA TYR A 24 3.30 -0.67 1.36
C TYR A 24 1.90 -0.03 1.54
N GLY A 25 0.85 -0.78 1.24
CA GLY A 25 -0.54 -0.30 1.26
C GLY A 25 -1.38 -0.82 2.44
N ASP A 26 -2.45 -0.10 2.77
CA ASP A 26 -3.46 -0.59 3.72
C ASP A 26 -4.22 -1.80 3.14
N LYS A 27 -4.91 -2.57 4.00
CA LYS A 27 -5.80 -3.66 3.57
C LYS A 27 -6.92 -3.19 2.63
N GLY A 28 -7.29 -1.92 2.67
CA GLY A 28 -8.27 -1.31 1.76
C GLY A 28 -7.90 -1.41 0.27
N TYR A 29 -6.61 -1.52 -0.03
CA TYR A 29 -6.04 -1.57 -1.39
C TYR A 29 -5.89 -2.97 -1.97
N ILE A 30 -6.31 -4.00 -1.21
CA ILE A 30 -6.34 -5.37 -1.71
C ILE A 30 -7.47 -5.51 -2.73
N SER A 31 -7.20 -5.06 -3.94
CA SER A 31 -8.06 -5.22 -5.10
C SER A 31 -7.22 -5.75 -6.25
N SER A 32 -7.63 -6.89 -6.82
CA SER A 32 -6.95 -7.54 -7.94
C SER A 32 -6.62 -6.62 -9.14
N PRO A 33 -7.48 -5.67 -9.57
CA PRO A 33 -7.11 -4.77 -10.66
C PRO A 33 -5.95 -3.83 -10.31
N LEU A 34 -5.91 -3.32 -9.07
CA LEU A 34 -4.83 -2.44 -8.60
C LEU A 34 -3.51 -3.20 -8.47
N GLU A 35 -3.53 -4.42 -7.91
CA GLU A 35 -2.33 -5.27 -7.86
C GLU A 35 -1.77 -5.53 -9.27
N ARG A 36 -2.64 -5.69 -10.28
CA ARG A 36 -2.23 -5.97 -11.65
C ARG A 36 -1.68 -4.73 -12.37
N GLU A 37 -2.31 -3.59 -12.18
CA GLU A 37 -1.85 -2.30 -12.73
C GLU A 37 -0.46 -1.94 -12.21
N LEU A 38 -0.27 -2.00 -10.89
CA LEU A 38 1.02 -1.73 -10.25
C LEU A 38 2.10 -2.74 -10.71
N ALA A 39 1.74 -4.02 -10.83
CA ALA A 39 2.68 -5.05 -11.29
C ALA A 39 3.14 -4.84 -12.74
N ASP A 40 2.26 -4.34 -13.62
CA ASP A 40 2.59 -4.01 -15.01
C ASP A 40 3.63 -2.88 -15.08
N LYS A 41 3.54 -1.93 -14.15
CA LYS A 41 4.49 -0.83 -13.96
C LYS A 41 5.72 -1.21 -13.14
N GLY A 42 5.86 -2.47 -12.72
CA GLY A 42 7.03 -2.96 -11.98
C GLY A 42 6.99 -2.70 -10.47
N VAL A 43 5.84 -2.34 -9.92
CA VAL A 43 5.61 -2.07 -8.50
C VAL A 43 4.89 -3.25 -7.84
N THR A 44 5.51 -3.79 -6.79
CA THR A 44 4.91 -4.85 -5.98
C THR A 44 4.11 -4.25 -4.82
N LEU A 45 2.80 -4.43 -4.84
CA LEU A 45 1.93 -4.01 -3.75
C LEU A 45 2.03 -4.98 -2.54
N ILE A 46 2.52 -4.47 -1.42
CA ILE A 46 2.66 -5.19 -0.14
C ILE A 46 1.62 -4.67 0.85
N THR A 47 0.55 -5.44 1.06
CA THR A 47 -0.57 -5.07 1.95
C THR A 47 -0.79 -6.11 3.03
N GLY A 48 -1.38 -5.76 4.18
CA GLY A 48 -1.87 -6.74 5.15
C GLY A 48 -2.84 -7.78 4.54
N VAL A 49 -3.03 -8.94 5.19
CA VAL A 49 -4.02 -9.94 4.73
C VAL A 49 -5.37 -9.67 5.41
N LYS A 50 -6.47 -9.72 4.64
CA LYS A 50 -7.84 -9.67 5.15
C LYS A 50 -8.20 -11.01 5.81
N LYS A 51 -9.05 -10.99 6.83
CA LYS A 51 -9.46 -12.19 7.60
C LYS A 51 -10.03 -13.31 6.73
N ASN A 52 -10.64 -12.98 5.58
CA ASN A 52 -11.25 -13.92 4.63
C ASN A 52 -10.34 -14.30 3.44
N MET A 53 -9.06 -13.93 3.47
CA MET A 53 -8.10 -14.27 2.41
C MET A 53 -7.19 -15.41 2.84
N LYS A 54 -6.79 -16.23 1.87
CA LYS A 54 -5.75 -17.24 2.08
C LYS A 54 -4.43 -16.55 2.50
N PRO A 55 -3.70 -17.11 3.47
CA PRO A 55 -2.42 -16.54 3.86
C PRO A 55 -1.46 -16.56 2.67
N LYS A 56 -0.99 -15.38 2.25
CA LYS A 56 0.11 -15.23 1.28
C LYS A 56 1.44 -15.37 2.02
N VAL A 57 2.34 -16.19 1.49
CA VAL A 57 3.74 -16.25 1.94
C VAL A 57 4.38 -14.88 1.68
N ARG A 58 5.03 -14.32 2.69
CA ARG A 58 5.68 -13.01 2.62
C ARG A 58 7.05 -13.07 3.25
N LYS A 59 7.96 -12.20 2.82
CA LYS A 59 9.27 -12.07 3.46
C LYS A 59 9.05 -11.59 4.90
N LEU A 60 9.90 -12.05 5.81
CA LEU A 60 9.83 -11.65 7.23
C LEU A 60 9.91 -10.12 7.39
N TRP A 61 10.74 -9.48 6.56
CA TRP A 61 10.88 -8.03 6.50
C TRP A 61 9.57 -7.31 6.15
N ASP A 62 8.85 -7.77 5.12
CA ASP A 62 7.56 -7.20 4.73
C ASP A 62 6.54 -7.30 5.87
N TYR A 63 6.54 -8.42 6.58
CA TYR A 63 5.66 -8.63 7.73
C TYR A 63 5.99 -7.68 8.89
N LEU A 64 7.29 -7.49 9.18
CA LEU A 64 7.77 -6.58 10.22
C LEU A 64 7.44 -5.12 9.91
N ILE A 65 7.68 -4.68 8.67
CA ILE A 65 7.35 -3.32 8.22
C ILE A 65 5.85 -3.07 8.35
N LEU A 66 5.01 -4.00 7.90
CA LEU A 66 3.55 -3.86 8.03
C LEU A 66 3.08 -3.81 9.49
N ARG A 67 3.75 -4.52 10.42
CA ARG A 67 3.45 -4.42 11.86
C ARG A 67 3.87 -3.08 12.47
N LYS A 68 4.96 -2.50 11.98
CA LYS A 68 5.53 -1.23 12.47
C LYS A 68 5.06 -0.02 11.65
N ARG A 69 4.07 -0.18 10.76
CA ARG A 69 3.55 0.89 9.89
C ARG A 69 3.13 2.14 10.66
N PHE A 70 2.60 1.97 11.88
CA PHE A 70 2.26 3.09 12.76
C PHE A 70 3.41 4.07 12.99
N ILE A 71 4.67 3.60 13.05
CA ILE A 71 5.85 4.46 13.19
C ILE A 71 6.02 5.35 11.95
N ILE A 72 5.82 4.77 10.76
CA ILE A 72 5.93 5.48 9.48
C ILE A 72 4.80 6.52 9.36
N GLU A 73 3.59 6.16 9.78
CA GLU A 73 2.44 7.06 9.79
C GLU A 73 2.65 8.24 10.75
N ILE A 74 3.21 8.01 11.94
CA ILE A 74 3.56 9.09 12.87
C ILE A 74 4.58 10.04 12.26
N ILE A 75 5.67 9.51 11.68
CA ILE A 75 6.71 10.35 11.08
C ILE A 75 6.10 11.20 9.95
N PHE A 76 5.24 10.61 9.12
CA PHE A 76 4.57 11.33 8.04
C PHE A 76 3.59 12.39 8.54
N ASP A 77 2.86 12.10 9.62
CA ASP A 77 1.98 13.07 10.29
C ASP A 77 2.78 14.26 10.87
N GLN A 78 3.93 13.97 11.50
CA GLN A 78 4.83 15.01 11.97
C GLN A 78 5.35 15.88 10.84
N LEU A 79 5.79 15.27 9.73
CA LEU A 79 6.27 16.00 8.54
C LEU A 79 5.20 16.91 7.92
N LYS A 80 3.92 16.51 7.96
CA LYS A 80 2.80 17.33 7.47
C LYS A 80 2.50 18.52 8.39
N ASN A 81 2.68 18.36 9.69
CA ASN A 81 2.33 19.39 10.69
C ASN A 81 3.47 20.39 10.97
N ILE A 82 4.69 20.12 10.51
CA ILE A 82 5.81 21.09 10.57
C ILE A 82 5.84 22.05 9.37
N SER A 83 4.90 21.91 8.43
CA SER A 83 4.81 22.76 7.24
C SER A 83 3.96 24.01 7.45
#